data_AF-A0AAV3YZA6-F1
#
_entry.id   AF-A0AAV3YZA6-F1
#
_cell.length_a   1.000
_cell.length_b   1.000
_cell.length_c   1.000
_cell.angle_alpha   90.00
_cell.angle_beta   90.00
_cell.angle_gamma   90.00
#
_symmetry.space_group_name_H-M   'P 1'
#
loop_
_entity.id
_entity.type
_entity.pdbx_description
1 polymer ?
#
loop_
_entity_poly.entity_id
_entity_poly.type
_entity_poly.pdbx_seq_one_letter_code
_entity_poly.pdbx_strand_id
1 'polypeptide(L)'
;MTTISTGGGPTLEQRRAFAGLKDGAEVPGYRGYIPQIKYHVGGTYGNSTHALSQEYGMKRATTILGPCEPERLCNRLPVTDGNKKFTEKMVPGYTGYVPRLMFRYGGTYRQDCDYSIDNFISARDGYATKQDELARHTRANPKLTAISYDPDVKDKLNRYRDTHPTPSTLVADKRPMQEPPIPGYQGYIPRIYPTEGKKRKRKEEKKKKKKKKKKKKKKKKKKKKKKRRRREEEEEEEEEEEEEEEEEEEEGEEEEEE
;
A
#
# COMPACT_ATOMS: atom_id res chain seq x y z
N MET A 1 -9.30 54.95 8.35
CA MET A 1 -9.31 54.56 6.93
C MET A 1 -10.30 53.42 6.76
N THR A 2 -11.47 53.67 6.18
CA THR A 2 -12.54 52.68 5.99
C THR A 2 -12.55 52.20 4.55
N THR A 3 -12.11 50.98 4.31
CA THR A 3 -12.19 50.32 3.00
C THR A 3 -13.64 49.96 2.70
N ILE A 4 -14.28 50.76 1.85
CA ILE A 4 -15.58 50.44 1.25
C ILE A 4 -15.27 49.59 0.01
N SER A 5 -15.35 48.26 0.12
CA SER A 5 -15.40 47.39 -1.06
C SER A 5 -16.76 46.68 -1.10
N THR A 6 -17.56 47.07 -2.09
CA THR A 6 -18.73 46.36 -2.63
C THR A 6 -19.94 46.17 -1.69
N GLY A 7 -20.98 46.99 -1.90
CA GLY A 7 -22.33 46.83 -1.34
C GLY A 7 -22.70 47.94 -0.35
N GLY A 8 -23.45 48.95 -0.78
CA GLY A 8 -23.80 50.17 -0.03
C GLY A 8 -24.78 49.98 1.14
N GLY A 9 -24.58 48.97 1.98
CA GLY A 9 -25.32 48.77 3.22
C GLY A 9 -24.63 49.41 4.44
N PRO A 10 -25.37 49.59 5.56
CA PRO A 10 -24.80 50.11 6.79
C PRO A 10 -23.68 49.21 7.31
N THR A 11 -22.61 49.85 7.80
CA THR A 11 -21.43 49.15 8.34
C THR A 11 -21.78 48.33 9.57
N LEU A 12 -20.96 47.34 9.91
CA LEU A 12 -21.18 46.49 11.08
C LEU A 12 -21.35 47.31 12.37
N GLU A 13 -20.58 48.38 12.51
CA GLU A 13 -20.60 49.29 13.66
C GLU A 13 -21.88 50.13 13.69
N GLN A 14 -22.32 50.66 12.54
CA GLN A 14 -23.59 51.37 12.41
C GLN A 14 -24.78 50.47 12.79
N ARG A 15 -24.77 49.19 12.38
CA ARG A 15 -25.82 48.23 12.77
C ARG A 15 -25.82 47.93 14.27
N ARG A 16 -24.64 47.83 14.88
CA ARG A 16 -24.50 47.65 16.34
C ARG A 16 -25.06 48.84 17.11
N ALA A 17 -24.70 50.06 16.67
CA ALA A 17 -25.19 51.30 17.26
C ALA A 17 -26.72 51.44 17.11
N PHE A 18 -27.25 51.19 15.91
CA PHE A 18 -28.69 51.25 15.65
C PHE A 18 -29.50 50.33 16.55
N ALA A 19 -29.03 49.10 16.75
CA ALA A 19 -29.73 48.11 17.57
C ALA A 19 -29.37 48.16 19.07
N GLY A 20 -28.52 49.10 19.50
CA GLY A 20 -28.15 49.28 20.91
C GLY A 20 -27.51 48.04 21.55
N LEU A 21 -26.69 47.30 20.80
CA LEU A 21 -26.10 46.05 21.29
C LEU A 21 -25.04 46.30 22.37
N LYS A 22 -25.10 45.49 23.44
CA LYS A 22 -24.06 45.43 24.49
C LYS A 22 -22.73 44.95 23.91
N ASP A 23 -21.62 45.31 24.56
CA ASP A 23 -20.31 44.85 24.10
C ASP A 23 -20.18 43.32 24.16
N GLY A 24 -19.54 42.68 23.20
CA GLY A 24 -19.55 41.21 23.05
C GLY A 24 -20.82 40.60 22.44
N ALA A 25 -21.91 41.36 22.27
CA ALA A 25 -23.09 40.85 21.56
C ALA A 25 -22.88 40.79 20.03
N GLU A 26 -23.51 39.80 19.39
CA GLU A 26 -23.50 39.64 17.93
C GLU A 26 -24.74 40.24 17.28
N VAL A 27 -24.53 40.88 16.13
CA VAL A 27 -25.60 41.56 15.37
C VAL A 27 -26.58 40.53 14.83
N PRO A 28 -27.91 40.74 14.96
CA PRO A 28 -28.91 39.89 14.32
C PRO A 28 -28.59 39.69 12.82
N GLY A 29 -28.59 38.44 12.38
CA GLY A 29 -28.19 38.07 11.02
C GLY A 29 -26.72 37.65 10.87
N TYR A 30 -25.92 37.65 11.94
CA TYR A 30 -24.61 37.00 11.95
C TYR A 30 -24.73 35.52 11.54
N ARG A 31 -23.92 35.11 10.56
CA ARG A 31 -23.94 33.77 9.92
C ARG A 31 -22.80 32.86 10.41
N GLY A 32 -21.94 33.34 11.30
CA GLY A 32 -20.85 32.54 11.85
C GLY A 32 -21.31 31.60 12.97
N TYR A 33 -20.42 30.71 13.39
CA TYR A 33 -20.67 29.81 14.52
C TYR A 33 -20.49 30.54 15.85
N ILE A 34 -21.48 30.42 16.73
CA ILE A 34 -21.37 30.88 18.13
C ILE A 34 -21.40 29.64 19.02
N PRO A 35 -20.34 29.38 19.79
CA PRO A 35 -20.28 28.23 20.66
C PRO A 35 -21.40 28.30 21.70
N GLN A 36 -22.01 27.16 21.98
CA GLN A 36 -23.03 26.97 23.02
C GLN A 36 -24.36 27.74 22.89
N ILE A 37 -24.56 28.56 21.85
CA ILE A 37 -25.81 29.31 21.66
C ILE A 37 -27.07 28.44 21.62
N LYS A 38 -26.96 27.20 21.14
CA LYS A 38 -28.07 26.23 21.10
C LYS A 38 -28.59 25.82 22.48
N TYR A 39 -27.83 26.04 23.55
CA TYR A 39 -28.21 25.70 24.92
C TYR A 39 -28.82 26.91 25.66
N HIS A 40 -28.74 28.11 25.10
CA HIS A 40 -29.40 29.30 25.64
C HIS A 40 -30.74 29.52 24.95
N VAL A 41 -31.83 29.29 25.70
CA VAL A 41 -33.22 29.49 25.24
C VAL A 41 -33.90 30.58 26.06
N GLY A 42 -34.90 31.24 25.48
CA GLY A 42 -35.70 32.28 26.16
C GLY A 42 -35.11 33.69 26.15
N GLY A 43 -33.88 33.89 25.66
CA GLY A 43 -33.26 35.20 25.48
C GLY A 43 -33.31 35.71 24.03
N THR A 44 -33.14 37.03 23.84
CA THR A 44 -32.90 37.60 22.51
C THR A 44 -31.49 37.24 22.03
N TYR A 45 -31.30 37.19 20.71
CA TYR A 45 -30.01 36.84 20.11
C TYR A 45 -28.84 37.67 20.67
N GLY A 46 -29.02 38.99 20.81
CA GLY A 46 -28.01 39.88 21.37
C GLY A 46 -27.70 39.60 22.85
N ASN A 47 -28.71 39.28 23.65
CA ASN A 47 -28.51 38.97 25.08
C ASN A 47 -27.83 37.61 25.27
N SER A 48 -28.25 36.58 24.53
CA SER A 48 -27.63 35.25 24.62
C SER A 48 -26.17 35.29 24.16
N THR A 49 -25.87 36.00 23.07
CA THR A 49 -24.48 36.15 22.57
C THR A 49 -23.61 36.99 23.49
N HIS A 50 -24.17 38.02 24.12
CA HIS A 50 -23.48 38.79 25.15
C HIS A 50 -23.12 37.94 26.38
N ALA A 51 -24.08 37.18 26.91
CA ALA A 51 -23.86 36.31 28.07
C ALA A 51 -22.77 35.27 27.80
N LEU A 52 -22.85 34.60 26.64
CA LEU A 52 -21.83 33.65 26.19
C LEU A 52 -20.46 34.30 26.01
N SER A 53 -20.43 35.55 25.51
CA SER A 53 -19.18 36.28 25.34
C SER A 53 -18.50 36.58 26.67
N GLN A 54 -19.27 36.83 27.75
CA GLN A 54 -18.73 37.00 29.09
C GLN A 54 -18.27 35.68 29.73
N GLU A 55 -19.07 34.62 29.59
CA GLU A 55 -18.81 33.33 30.24
C GLU A 55 -17.60 32.60 29.64
N TYR A 56 -17.53 32.54 28.30
CA TYR A 56 -16.50 31.78 27.59
C TYR A 56 -15.39 32.64 27.01
N GLY A 57 -15.44 33.96 27.22
CA GLY A 57 -14.49 34.89 26.63
C GLY A 57 -14.46 34.75 25.11
N MET A 58 -15.61 34.92 24.45
CA MET A 58 -15.67 34.91 22.98
C MET A 58 -14.76 36.00 22.45
N LYS A 59 -13.54 35.61 22.08
CA LYS A 59 -12.66 36.44 21.28
C LYS A 59 -13.43 36.66 19.99
N ARG A 60 -13.86 37.91 19.76
CA ARG A 60 -14.36 38.30 18.46
C ARG A 60 -13.30 37.86 17.47
N ALA A 61 -13.63 36.91 16.61
CA ALA A 61 -12.85 36.67 15.42
C ALA A 61 -13.12 37.85 14.49
N THR A 62 -12.71 39.05 14.92
CA THR A 62 -12.39 40.13 14.01
C THR A 62 -11.36 39.50 13.10
N THR A 63 -11.79 39.18 11.88
CA THR A 63 -11.00 38.45 10.88
C THR A 63 -10.73 36.98 11.22
N ILE A 64 -11.69 36.08 10.92
CA ILE A 64 -11.42 34.63 10.71
C ILE A 64 -10.37 34.43 9.59
N LEU A 65 -10.16 35.44 8.77
CA LEU A 65 -9.00 35.57 7.91
C LEU A 65 -8.22 36.78 8.44
N GLY A 66 -7.38 36.62 9.47
CA GLY A 66 -6.31 37.60 9.70
C GLY A 66 -5.68 37.92 8.35
N PRO A 67 -5.29 39.18 8.04
CA PRO A 67 -4.83 39.56 6.71
C PRO A 67 -3.92 38.46 6.23
N CYS A 68 -4.40 37.70 5.23
CA CYS A 68 -3.63 36.60 4.67
C CYS A 68 -2.44 37.32 4.10
N GLU A 69 -1.32 37.36 4.83
CA GLU A 69 -0.14 38.05 4.37
C GLU A 69 0.07 37.50 2.96
N PRO A 70 0.03 38.37 1.93
CA PRO A 70 0.20 37.89 0.58
C PRO A 70 1.51 37.12 0.60
N GLU A 71 1.41 35.83 0.28
CA GLU A 71 2.54 34.90 0.32
C GLU A 71 3.71 35.61 -0.39
N ARG A 72 4.86 35.72 0.27
CA ARG A 72 5.95 36.53 -0.29
C ARG A 72 6.57 35.72 -1.42
N LEU A 73 6.33 36.13 -2.65
CA LEU A 73 6.98 35.56 -3.82
C LEU A 73 8.49 35.78 -3.71
N CYS A 74 9.24 34.68 -3.62
CA CYS A 74 10.70 34.70 -3.60
C CYS A 74 11.29 34.72 -5.02
N ASN A 75 10.48 34.43 -6.05
CA ASN A 75 10.84 34.39 -7.48
C ASN A 75 12.23 33.79 -7.74
N ARG A 76 12.45 32.54 -7.29
CA ARG A 76 13.74 31.83 -7.43
C ARG A 76 14.01 31.26 -8.82
N LEU A 77 13.15 31.58 -9.80
CA LEU A 77 13.32 31.08 -11.15
C LEU A 77 14.50 31.79 -11.84
N PRO A 78 15.31 31.05 -12.61
CA PRO A 78 16.45 31.64 -13.30
C PRO A 78 15.99 32.64 -14.36
N VAL A 79 16.84 33.64 -14.63
CA VAL A 79 16.67 34.56 -15.76
C VAL A 79 16.66 33.77 -17.07
N THR A 80 15.80 34.19 -18.01
CA THR A 80 15.58 33.57 -19.32
C THR A 80 16.88 33.47 -20.12
N ASP A 81 17.23 32.26 -20.58
CA ASP A 81 18.32 32.00 -21.53
C ASP A 81 17.76 31.47 -22.88
N GLY A 82 16.55 31.90 -23.23
CA GLY A 82 15.83 31.49 -24.46
C GLY A 82 15.21 30.09 -24.44
N ASN A 83 15.87 29.10 -23.82
CA ASN A 83 15.46 27.69 -23.86
C ASN A 83 14.66 27.22 -22.64
N LYS A 84 14.67 27.98 -21.53
CA LYS A 84 14.00 27.62 -20.28
C LYS A 84 12.55 28.12 -20.34
N LYS A 85 11.60 27.20 -20.15
CA LYS A 85 10.15 27.52 -20.14
C LYS A 85 9.67 28.07 -18.79
N PHE A 86 10.38 27.74 -17.71
CA PHE A 86 10.14 28.29 -16.37
C PHE A 86 11.17 29.38 -16.10
N THR A 87 10.71 30.62 -16.19
CA THR A 87 11.53 31.82 -16.14
C THR A 87 10.95 32.77 -15.11
N GLU A 88 11.72 33.78 -14.69
CA GLU A 88 11.28 34.80 -13.72
C GLU A 88 9.87 35.37 -14.00
N LYS A 89 9.48 35.43 -15.29
CA LYS A 89 8.10 35.70 -15.70
C LYS A 89 7.51 34.45 -16.34
N MET A 90 6.44 33.91 -15.74
CA MET A 90 5.66 32.85 -16.36
C MET A 90 5.01 33.34 -17.66
N VAL A 91 5.10 32.52 -18.71
CA VAL A 91 4.54 32.82 -20.03
C VAL A 91 3.01 32.70 -19.97
N PRO A 92 2.25 33.78 -20.26
CA PRO A 92 0.80 33.69 -20.38
C PRO A 92 0.39 32.69 -21.48
N GLY A 93 -0.58 31.82 -21.21
CA GLY A 93 -1.03 30.80 -22.16
C GLY A 93 -0.19 29.52 -22.18
N TYR A 94 0.70 29.31 -21.20
CA TYR A 94 1.36 28.02 -21.01
C TYR A 94 0.32 26.92 -20.72
N THR A 95 0.22 25.94 -21.61
CA THR A 95 -0.70 24.80 -21.47
C THR A 95 -0.04 23.56 -20.87
N GLY A 96 1.25 23.63 -20.56
CA GLY A 96 1.99 22.54 -19.96
C GLY A 96 1.72 22.38 -18.45
N TYR A 97 2.38 21.38 -17.86
CA TYR A 97 2.26 21.10 -16.44
C TYR A 97 2.96 22.16 -15.57
N VAL A 98 2.23 22.73 -14.61
CA VAL A 98 2.78 23.58 -13.55
C VAL A 98 2.59 22.86 -12.22
N PRO A 99 3.68 22.56 -11.46
CA PRO A 99 3.58 21.85 -10.19
C PRO A 99 2.66 22.59 -9.22
N ARG A 100 1.81 21.86 -8.49
CA ARG A 100 0.90 22.38 -7.43
C ARG A 100 -0.19 23.38 -7.88
N LEU A 101 -0.17 23.85 -9.13
CA LEU A 101 -1.15 24.81 -9.66
C LEU A 101 -2.59 24.29 -9.55
N MET A 102 -2.78 22.98 -9.73
CA MET A 102 -4.10 22.33 -9.71
C MET A 102 -4.83 22.46 -8.36
N PHE A 103 -4.15 22.90 -7.30
CA PHE A 103 -4.71 23.09 -5.96
C PHE A 103 -4.82 24.58 -5.56
N ARG A 104 -4.49 25.53 -6.45
CA ARG A 104 -4.64 26.97 -6.21
C ARG A 104 -5.79 27.54 -7.06
N TYR A 105 -6.56 28.45 -6.45
CA TYR A 105 -7.71 29.09 -7.07
C TYR A 105 -7.86 30.52 -6.55
N GLY A 106 -8.58 31.36 -7.31
CA GLY A 106 -8.94 32.71 -6.90
C GLY A 106 -7.91 33.79 -7.22
N GLY A 107 -6.73 33.43 -7.74
CA GLY A 107 -5.72 34.36 -8.25
C GLY A 107 -5.76 34.52 -9.77
N THR A 108 -4.91 35.41 -10.30
CA THR A 108 -4.62 35.41 -11.74
C THR A 108 -3.74 34.22 -12.08
N TYR A 109 -3.90 33.66 -13.29
CA TYR A 109 -3.08 32.52 -13.74
C TYR A 109 -1.59 32.73 -13.52
N ARG A 110 -1.08 33.93 -13.82
CA ARG A 110 0.33 34.28 -13.61
C ARG A 110 0.72 34.18 -12.14
N GLN A 111 -0.03 34.84 -11.27
CA GLN A 111 0.23 34.82 -9.83
C GLN A 111 0.21 33.38 -9.29
N ASP A 112 -0.84 32.63 -9.62
CA ASP A 112 -0.97 31.24 -9.15
C ASP A 112 0.17 30.36 -9.65
N CYS A 113 0.66 30.56 -10.87
CA CYS A 113 1.86 29.88 -11.36
C CYS A 113 3.11 30.24 -10.54
N ASP A 114 3.37 31.54 -10.36
CA ASP A 114 4.56 32.02 -9.63
C ASP A 114 4.58 31.45 -8.20
N TYR A 115 3.44 31.47 -7.51
CA TYR A 115 3.28 30.87 -6.18
C TYR A 115 3.50 29.36 -6.17
N SER A 116 2.90 28.67 -7.13
CA SER A 116 2.94 27.21 -7.15
C SER A 116 4.36 26.70 -7.42
N ILE A 117 5.12 27.42 -8.26
CA ILE A 117 6.52 27.12 -8.55
C ILE A 117 7.41 27.44 -7.35
N ASP A 118 7.27 28.60 -6.72
CA ASP A 118 8.10 28.98 -5.56
C ASP A 118 7.88 28.04 -4.37
N ASN A 119 6.62 27.66 -4.10
CA ASN A 119 6.28 26.67 -3.09
C ASN A 119 6.88 25.30 -3.43
N PHE A 120 6.80 24.88 -4.70
CA PHE A 120 7.40 23.62 -5.13
C PHE A 120 8.92 23.58 -4.92
N ILE A 121 9.64 24.63 -5.34
CA ILE A 121 11.09 24.75 -5.16
C ILE A 121 11.45 24.78 -3.68
N SER A 122 10.79 25.64 -2.91
CA SER A 122 11.03 25.78 -1.47
C SER A 122 10.77 24.48 -0.71
N ALA A 123 9.69 23.75 -1.05
CA ALA A 123 9.38 22.46 -0.45
C ALA A 123 10.41 21.38 -0.82
N ARG A 124 10.87 21.35 -2.08
CA ARG A 124 11.91 20.43 -2.54
C ARG A 124 13.23 20.68 -1.81
N ASP A 125 13.67 21.93 -1.76
CA ASP A 125 14.94 22.31 -1.14
C ASP A 125 14.87 22.10 0.37
N GLY A 126 13.73 22.42 1.00
CA GLY A 126 13.48 22.12 2.41
C GLY A 126 13.42 20.62 2.72
N TYR A 127 13.02 19.77 1.78
CA TYR A 127 13.12 18.32 1.95
C TYR A 127 14.58 17.85 1.87
N ALA A 128 15.36 18.38 0.91
CA ALA A 128 16.78 18.05 0.79
C ALA A 128 17.56 18.41 2.06
N THR A 129 17.36 19.62 2.61
CA THR A 129 18.03 20.04 3.85
C THR A 129 17.65 19.15 5.05
N LYS A 130 16.37 18.76 5.17
CA LYS A 130 15.92 17.81 6.21
C LYS A 130 16.56 16.44 6.07
N GLN A 131 16.72 15.94 4.84
CA GLN A 131 17.42 14.67 4.59
C GLN A 131 18.90 14.77 5.01
N ASP A 132 19.57 15.87 4.67
CA ASP A 132 20.97 16.10 5.05
C ASP A 132 21.14 16.26 6.57
N GLU A 133 20.21 16.94 7.22
CA GLU A 133 20.16 17.07 8.68
C GLU A 133 19.94 15.70 9.35
N LEU A 134 18.98 14.92 8.87
CA LEU A 134 18.74 13.56 9.36
C LEU A 134 19.97 12.68 9.18
N ALA A 135 20.65 12.77 8.03
CA ALA A 135 21.88 12.03 7.77
C ALA A 135 23.00 12.46 8.72
N ARG A 136 23.17 13.77 8.96
CA ARG A 136 24.12 14.30 9.95
C ARG A 136 23.83 13.77 11.36
N HIS A 137 22.59 13.86 11.81
CA HIS A 137 22.17 13.37 13.12
C HIS A 137 22.39 11.86 13.26
N THR A 138 22.04 11.09 12.23
CA THR A 138 22.23 9.63 12.22
C THR A 138 23.71 9.24 12.27
N ARG A 139 24.58 9.99 11.58
CA ARG A 139 26.03 9.75 11.58
C ARG A 139 26.70 10.17 12.90
N ALA A 140 26.19 11.20 13.57
CA ALA A 140 26.70 11.66 14.85
C ALA A 140 26.43 10.66 15.99
N ASN A 141 25.34 9.89 15.89
CA ASN A 141 25.00 8.88 16.88
C ASN A 141 25.65 7.53 16.55
N PRO A 142 26.14 6.78 17.56
CA PRO A 142 26.68 5.45 17.34
C PRO A 142 25.61 4.49 16.80
N LYS A 143 26.01 3.55 15.95
CA LYS A 143 25.10 2.52 15.45
C LYS A 143 24.64 1.65 16.62
N LEU A 144 23.33 1.53 16.80
CA LEU A 144 22.75 0.63 17.79
C LEU A 144 23.18 -0.81 17.47
N THR A 145 23.78 -1.47 18.46
CA THR A 145 24.07 -2.90 18.42
C THR A 145 22.88 -3.67 19.01
N ALA A 146 22.68 -4.90 18.56
CA ALA A 146 21.66 -5.75 19.16
C ALA A 146 22.02 -6.03 20.64
N ILE A 147 21.03 -6.05 21.53
CA ILE A 147 21.21 -6.31 22.98
C ILE A 147 21.98 -7.63 23.22
N SER A 148 21.88 -8.60 22.32
CA SER A 148 22.60 -9.88 22.41
C SER A 148 24.13 -9.76 22.27
N TYR A 149 24.63 -8.66 21.71
CA TYR A 149 26.06 -8.37 21.57
C TYR A 149 26.63 -7.58 22.75
N ASP A 150 25.78 -7.09 23.66
CA ASP A 150 26.24 -6.41 24.87
C ASP A 150 26.90 -7.46 25.80
N PRO A 151 28.21 -7.35 26.06
CA PRO A 151 28.92 -8.31 26.91
C PRO A 151 28.31 -8.38 28.31
N ASP A 152 27.81 -7.27 28.87
CA ASP A 152 27.23 -7.26 30.21
C ASP A 152 25.92 -8.04 30.27
N VAL A 153 25.09 -7.92 29.22
CA VAL A 153 23.83 -8.67 29.13
C VAL A 153 24.12 -10.16 28.91
N LYS A 154 25.07 -10.48 28.05
CA LYS A 154 25.52 -11.86 27.81
C LYS A 154 26.06 -12.51 29.10
N ASP A 155 26.89 -11.79 29.84
CA ASP A 155 27.51 -12.28 31.07
C ASP A 155 26.48 -12.44 32.20
N LYS A 156 25.54 -11.50 32.33
CA LYS A 156 24.39 -11.65 33.25
C LYS A 156 23.52 -12.86 32.89
N LEU A 157 23.25 -13.10 31.60
CA LEU A 157 22.45 -14.24 31.15
C LEU A 157 23.16 -15.58 31.41
N ASN A 158 24.48 -15.64 31.16
CA ASN A 158 25.30 -16.80 31.46
C ASN A 158 25.37 -17.05 32.97
N ARG A 159 25.61 -16.00 33.76
CA ARG A 159 25.63 -16.07 35.23
C ARG A 159 24.30 -16.55 35.78
N TYR A 160 23.18 -16.08 35.24
CA TYR A 160 21.85 -16.55 35.62
C TYR A 160 21.68 -18.03 35.32
N ARG A 161 22.03 -18.48 34.11
CA ARG A 161 21.99 -19.90 33.71
C ARG A 161 22.83 -20.79 34.64
N ASP A 162 24.01 -20.32 35.04
CA ASP A 162 24.95 -21.11 35.83
C ASP A 162 24.61 -21.13 37.32
N THR A 163 24.00 -20.06 37.84
CA THR A 163 23.59 -19.94 39.25
C THR A 163 22.18 -20.48 39.52
N HIS A 164 21.32 -20.46 38.51
CA HIS A 164 19.96 -20.98 38.58
C HIS A 164 19.91 -22.24 37.71
N PRO A 165 20.29 -23.43 38.24
CA PRO A 165 20.10 -24.68 37.51
C PRO A 165 18.63 -24.75 37.16
N THR A 166 18.33 -24.65 35.87
CA THR A 166 16.94 -24.70 35.41
C THR A 166 16.32 -25.95 36.00
N PRO A 167 15.25 -25.88 36.80
CA PRO A 167 14.52 -27.09 37.12
C PRO A 167 14.14 -27.72 35.79
N SER A 168 14.41 -29.02 35.67
CA SER A 168 14.19 -29.86 34.48
C SER A 168 12.80 -29.64 33.86
N THR A 169 11.85 -29.12 34.63
CA THR A 169 10.48 -28.76 34.25
C THR A 169 10.33 -27.82 33.05
N LEU A 170 11.29 -26.96 32.70
CA LEU A 170 11.19 -26.09 31.49
C LEU A 170 11.89 -26.65 30.24
N VAL A 171 12.69 -27.72 30.38
CA VAL A 171 13.40 -28.36 29.26
C VAL A 171 12.79 -29.73 28.93
N ALA A 172 12.25 -30.45 29.91
CA ALA A 172 11.65 -31.78 29.74
C ALA A 172 10.38 -31.77 28.87
N ASP A 173 9.63 -30.68 28.86
CA ASP A 173 8.36 -30.59 28.10
C ASP A 173 8.51 -29.98 26.69
N LYS A 174 9.75 -29.81 26.19
CA LYS A 174 9.95 -29.49 24.78
C LYS A 174 9.72 -30.75 23.95
N ARG A 175 8.44 -31.03 23.67
CA ARG A 175 8.04 -32.04 22.67
C ARG A 175 8.87 -31.81 21.39
N PRO A 176 9.47 -32.86 20.80
CA PRO A 176 10.31 -32.70 19.63
C PRO A 176 9.51 -31.99 18.53
N MET A 177 10.14 -31.06 17.81
CA MET A 177 9.50 -30.20 16.78
C MET A 177 8.79 -30.98 15.66
N GLN A 178 8.98 -32.30 15.59
CA GLN A 178 8.35 -33.21 14.65
C GLN A 178 7.04 -33.83 15.17
N GLU A 179 6.74 -33.71 16.46
CA GLU A 179 5.53 -34.25 17.05
C GLU A 179 4.33 -33.35 16.70
N PRO A 180 3.21 -33.91 16.21
CA PRO A 180 2.04 -33.12 15.85
C PRO A 180 1.45 -32.41 17.07
N PRO A 181 0.83 -31.23 16.88
CA PRO A 181 0.14 -30.54 17.97
C PRO A 181 -0.98 -31.42 18.53
N ILE A 182 -1.25 -31.27 19.83
CA ILE A 182 -2.31 -31.99 20.54
C ILE A 182 -3.64 -31.74 19.82
N PRO A 183 -4.47 -32.77 19.56
CA PRO A 183 -5.82 -32.59 19.06
C PRO A 183 -6.60 -31.59 19.93
N GLY A 184 -7.11 -30.51 19.32
CA GLY A 184 -7.83 -29.45 20.03
C GLY A 184 -7.02 -28.19 20.38
N TYR A 185 -5.71 -28.15 20.09
CA TYR A 185 -4.89 -26.95 20.31
C TYR A 185 -5.29 -25.79 19.36
N GLN A 186 -5.78 -24.67 19.91
CA GLN A 186 -6.16 -23.47 19.15
C GLN A 186 -5.13 -22.33 19.19
N GLY A 187 -3.99 -22.53 19.86
CA GLY A 187 -2.94 -21.51 19.97
C GLY A 187 -2.13 -21.30 18.67
N TYR A 188 -1.31 -20.25 18.65
CA TYR A 188 -0.42 -19.94 17.53
C TYR A 188 0.70 -21.00 17.37
N ILE A 189 0.83 -21.59 16.19
CA ILE A 189 1.91 -22.53 15.84
C ILE A 189 2.88 -21.81 14.89
N PRO A 190 4.12 -21.47 15.34
CA PRO A 190 5.11 -20.84 14.48
C PRO A 190 5.38 -21.67 13.22
N ARG A 191 5.35 -21.05 12.04
CA ARG A 191 5.56 -21.71 10.73
C ARG A 191 4.46 -22.71 10.31
N ILE A 192 3.24 -22.58 10.85
CA ILE A 192 2.07 -23.35 10.38
C ILE A 192 1.66 -22.97 8.96
N TYR A 193 1.88 -21.70 8.59
CA TYR A 193 1.77 -21.27 7.20
C TYR A 193 2.78 -22.06 6.36
N PRO A 194 2.38 -22.58 5.19
CA PRO A 194 3.24 -23.43 4.39
C PRO A 194 4.42 -22.59 3.87
N THR A 195 5.53 -22.62 4.61
CA THR A 195 6.82 -22.10 4.16
C THR A 195 7.15 -22.76 2.82
N GLU A 196 7.83 -22.02 1.95
CA GLU A 196 8.08 -22.44 0.57
C GLU A 196 8.65 -23.86 0.46
N GLY A 197 9.42 -24.30 1.47
CA GLY A 197 9.93 -25.67 1.59
C GLY A 197 8.83 -26.76 1.61
N LYS A 198 7.73 -26.57 2.35
CA LYS A 198 6.59 -27.52 2.36
C LYS A 198 5.88 -27.55 0.99
N LYS A 199 5.76 -26.39 0.33
CA LYS A 199 5.22 -26.30 -1.05
C LYS A 199 6.15 -26.99 -2.06
N ARG A 200 7.47 -26.84 -1.92
CA ARG A 200 8.49 -27.50 -2.78
C ARG A 200 8.43 -29.03 -2.62
N LYS A 201 8.38 -29.56 -1.40
CA LYS A 201 8.23 -31.01 -1.15
C LYS A 201 6.96 -31.58 -1.79
N ARG A 202 5.80 -30.91 -1.61
CA ARG A 202 4.53 -31.31 -2.27
C ARG A 202 4.61 -31.27 -3.81
N LYS A 203 5.27 -30.25 -4.38
CA LYS A 203 5.48 -30.14 -5.84
C LYS A 203 6.38 -31.26 -6.36
N GLU A 204 7.44 -31.61 -5.63
CA GLU A 204 8.36 -32.68 -5.99
C GLU A 204 7.68 -34.06 -5.96
N GLU A 205 6.87 -34.32 -4.92
CA GLU A 205 6.11 -35.57 -4.81
C GLU A 205 5.07 -35.70 -5.95
N LYS A 206 4.36 -34.62 -6.30
CA LYS A 206 3.47 -34.57 -7.47
C LYS A 206 4.23 -34.84 -8.77
N LYS A 207 5.43 -34.29 -8.95
CA LYS A 207 6.30 -34.58 -10.12
C LYS A 207 6.71 -36.06 -10.16
N LYS A 208 7.11 -36.65 -9.03
CA LYS A 208 7.45 -38.09 -8.92
C LYS A 208 6.25 -38.98 -9.28
N LYS A 209 5.06 -38.71 -8.74
CA LYS A 209 3.80 -39.40 -9.10
C LYS A 209 3.47 -39.29 -10.59
N LYS A 210 3.59 -38.09 -11.19
CA LYS A 210 3.37 -37.87 -12.63
C LYS A 210 4.36 -38.66 -13.49
N LYS A 211 5.65 -38.70 -13.12
CA LYS A 211 6.68 -39.49 -13.81
C LYS A 211 6.39 -40.99 -13.74
N LYS A 212 5.96 -41.51 -12.58
CA LYS A 212 5.54 -42.91 -12.40
C LYS A 212 4.33 -43.26 -13.27
N LYS A 213 3.31 -42.40 -13.32
CA LYS A 213 2.12 -42.57 -14.19
C LYS A 213 2.50 -42.57 -15.68
N LYS A 214 3.41 -41.67 -16.10
CA LYS A 214 3.93 -41.62 -17.48
C LYS A 214 4.72 -42.88 -17.86
N LYS A 215 5.58 -43.38 -16.96
CA LYS A 215 6.29 -44.67 -17.15
C LYS A 215 5.31 -45.84 -17.30
N LYS A 216 4.29 -45.93 -16.44
CA LYS A 216 3.25 -47.00 -16.52
C LYS A 216 2.48 -46.94 -17.85
N LYS A 217 2.11 -45.73 -18.31
CA LYS A 217 1.43 -45.53 -19.61
C LYS A 217 2.32 -45.95 -20.80
N LYS A 218 3.62 -45.59 -20.79
CA LYS A 218 4.58 -46.03 -21.82
C LYS A 218 4.74 -47.56 -21.83
N LYS A 219 4.88 -48.20 -20.67
CA LYS A 219 4.97 -49.68 -20.57
C LYS A 219 3.72 -50.36 -21.13
N LYS A 220 2.51 -49.85 -20.82
CA LYS A 220 1.25 -50.35 -21.38
C LYS A 220 1.19 -50.19 -22.91
N LYS A 221 1.64 -49.06 -23.46
CA LYS A 221 1.69 -48.84 -24.92
C LYS A 221 2.66 -49.79 -25.62
N LYS A 222 3.86 -50.03 -25.06
CA LYS A 222 4.84 -50.98 -25.60
C LYS A 222 4.29 -52.42 -25.58
N LYS A 223 3.62 -52.84 -24.49
CA LYS A 223 2.98 -54.16 -24.41
C LYS A 223 1.86 -54.31 -25.45
N LYS A 224 1.04 -53.27 -25.67
CA LYS A 224 -0.01 -53.28 -26.71
C LYS A 224 0.59 -53.39 -28.12
N LYS A 225 1.67 -52.65 -28.42
CA LYS A 225 2.36 -52.74 -29.72
C LYS A 225 2.96 -54.12 -29.96
N LYS A 226 3.61 -54.72 -28.94
CA LYS A 226 4.15 -56.09 -29.06
C LYS A 226 3.05 -57.13 -29.27
N LYS A 227 1.90 -56.99 -28.60
CA LYS A 227 0.76 -57.90 -28.81
C LYS A 227 0.17 -57.79 -30.22
N ARG A 228 0.15 -56.59 -30.79
CA ARG A 228 -0.35 -56.39 -32.15
C ARG A 228 0.57 -57.03 -33.20
N ARG A 229 1.88 -56.82 -33.08
CA ARG A 229 2.86 -57.46 -33.97
C ARG A 229 2.79 -58.98 -33.97
N ARG A 230 2.62 -59.59 -32.79
CA ARG A 230 2.45 -61.05 -32.70
C ARG A 230 1.19 -61.55 -33.38
N ARG A 231 0.13 -60.73 -33.45
CA ARG A 231 -1.09 -61.10 -34.17
C ARG A 231 -0.93 -60.93 -35.66
N GLU A 232 -0.21 -59.88 -36.07
CA GLU A 232 0.14 -59.68 -37.49
C GLU A 232 1.06 -60.84 -37.95
N GLU A 233 2.02 -61.27 -37.12
CA GLU A 233 2.87 -62.45 -37.38
C GLU A 233 2.05 -63.77 -37.37
N GLU A 234 1.12 -63.96 -36.43
CA GLU A 234 0.21 -65.14 -36.41
C GLU A 234 -0.76 -65.15 -37.62
N GLU A 235 -1.25 -63.99 -38.07
CA GLU A 235 -2.12 -63.85 -39.26
C GLU A 235 -1.33 -64.11 -40.56
N GLU A 236 -0.07 -63.66 -40.65
CA GLU A 236 0.82 -63.96 -41.80
C GLU A 236 1.19 -65.46 -41.85
N GLU A 237 1.43 -66.12 -40.71
CA GLU A 237 1.68 -67.57 -40.65
C GLU A 237 0.41 -68.38 -41.05
N GLU A 238 -0.80 -67.95 -40.65
CA GLU A 238 -2.06 -68.58 -41.07
C GLU A 238 -2.32 -68.41 -42.59
N GLU A 239 -2.00 -67.25 -43.17
CA GLU A 239 -2.12 -67.01 -44.63
C GLU A 239 -1.11 -67.87 -45.43
N GLU A 240 0.13 -68.03 -44.94
CA GLU A 240 1.13 -68.93 -45.57
C GLU A 240 0.71 -70.41 -45.50
N GLU A 241 0.12 -70.86 -44.38
CA GLU A 241 -0.42 -72.24 -44.26
C GLU A 241 -1.62 -72.47 -45.21
N GLU A 242 -2.51 -71.48 -45.39
CA GLU A 242 -3.63 -71.57 -46.37
C GLU A 242 -3.12 -71.61 -47.83
N GLU A 243 -2.09 -70.83 -48.19
CA GLU A 243 -1.47 -70.89 -49.52
C GLU A 243 -0.78 -72.24 -49.79
N GLU A 244 -0.09 -72.83 -48.80
CA GLU A 244 0.50 -74.17 -48.93
C GLU A 244 -0.57 -75.27 -49.08
N GLU A 245 -1.70 -75.18 -48.36
CA GLU A 245 -2.83 -76.11 -48.53
C GLU A 245 -3.50 -76.00 -49.92
N GLU A 246 -3.64 -74.78 -50.47
CA GLU A 246 -4.16 -74.57 -51.83
C GLU A 246 -3.21 -75.13 -52.92
N GLU A 247 -1.88 -74.97 -52.75
CA GLU A 247 -0.88 -75.57 -53.67
C GLU A 247 -0.90 -77.11 -53.62
N GLU A 248 -1.04 -77.71 -52.43
CA GLU A 248 -1.18 -79.18 -52.30
C GLU A 248 -2.51 -79.71 -52.90
N GLU A 249 -3.61 -78.95 -52.84
CA GLU A 249 -4.87 -79.30 -53.52
C GLU A 249 -4.74 -79.20 -55.06
N GLU A 250 -4.09 -78.17 -55.60
CA GLU A 250 -3.82 -78.06 -57.05
C GLU A 250 -2.91 -79.21 -57.56
N GLU A 251 -1.84 -79.57 -56.84
CA GLU A 251 -0.97 -80.71 -57.20
C GLU A 251 -1.72 -82.06 -57.14
N GLY A 252 -2.68 -82.21 -56.22
CA GLY A 252 -3.52 -83.41 -56.11
C GLY A 252 -4.54 -83.56 -57.24
N GLU A 253 -5.08 -82.46 -57.77
CA GLU A 253 -5.98 -82.47 -58.94
C GLU A 253 -5.23 -82.78 -60.25
N GLU A 254 -3.96 -82.37 -60.39
CA GLU A 254 -3.13 -82.71 -61.54
C GLU A 254 -2.73 -84.20 -61.57
N GLU A 255 -2.65 -84.89 -60.42
CA GLU A 255 -2.41 -86.35 -60.35
C GLU A 255 -3.66 -87.20 -60.64
N GLU A 256 -4.89 -86.66 -60.56
CA GLU A 256 -6.13 -87.40 -60.90
C GLU A 256 -6.53 -87.31 -62.38
N GLU A 257 -5.91 -86.43 -63.18
CA GLU A 257 -6.17 -86.29 -64.62
C GLU A 257 -5.24 -87.12 -65.54
N GLU A 258 -4.32 -87.94 -65.00
CA GLU A 258 -3.44 -88.86 -65.76
C GLU A 258 -3.89 -90.34 -65.83
#